data_AF-A0A8H9YZ25-F1
#
_entry.id   AF-A0A8H9YZ25-F1
#
_cell.length_a   1.000
_cell.length_b   1.000
_cell.length_c   1.000
_cell.angle_alpha   90.00
_cell.angle_beta   90.00
_cell.angle_gamma   90.00
#
_symmetry.space_group_name_H-M   'P 1'
#
loop_
_entity.id
_entity.type
_entity.pdbx_description
1 polymer ?
#
loop_
_entity_poly.entity_id
_entity_poly.type
_entity_poly.pdbx_seq_one_letter_code
_entity_poly.pdbx_strand_id
1 'polypeptide(L)'
;MNRYLIPALFALLSAGAQADRFRPDVDVNVPAEVFSSGGQRAQPCNQCCIYQDQNYSEGAVVKADGVLLQCQRDERTISTNPLVWRRVKE
;
A
#
# COMPACT_ATOMS: atom_id res chain seq x y z
N MET A 1 -37.47 44.77 26.23
CA MET A 1 -36.42 43.74 25.98
C MET A 1 -36.91 42.83 24.87
N ASN A 2 -36.72 43.20 23.61
CA ASN A 2 -37.22 42.40 22.47
C ASN A 2 -36.28 42.47 21.25
N ARG A 3 -34.98 42.57 21.51
CA ARG A 3 -33.94 42.81 20.49
C ARG A 3 -33.25 41.54 19.98
N TYR A 4 -33.54 40.39 20.59
CA TYR A 4 -32.89 39.12 20.26
C TYR A 4 -33.78 38.16 19.46
N LEU A 5 -35.03 38.52 19.16
CA LEU A 5 -35.94 37.65 18.39
C LEU A 5 -35.62 37.61 16.89
N ILE A 6 -34.95 38.64 16.36
CA ILE A 6 -34.65 38.75 14.92
C ILE A 6 -33.44 37.90 14.48
N PRO A 7 -32.30 37.82 15.22
CA PRO A 7 -31.21 36.94 14.81
C PRO A 7 -31.51 35.45 15.01
N ALA A 8 -32.44 35.10 15.93
CA ALA A 8 -32.84 33.71 16.16
C ALA A 8 -33.58 33.10 14.96
N LEU A 9 -34.35 33.91 14.21
CA LEU A 9 -35.11 33.44 13.05
C LEU A 9 -34.21 33.10 11.85
N PHE A 10 -33.04 33.74 11.71
CA PHE A 10 -32.13 33.53 10.58
C PHE A 10 -31.26 32.27 10.71
N ALA A 11 -31.13 31.70 11.91
CA ALA A 11 -30.35 30.49 12.14
C ALA A 11 -31.05 29.20 11.67
N LEU A 12 -32.35 29.26 11.34
CA LEU A 12 -33.15 28.08 10.98
C LEU A 12 -33.18 27.77 9.47
N LEU A 13 -32.60 28.63 8.63
CA LEU A 13 -32.69 28.53 7.16
C LEU A 13 -31.51 27.81 6.49
N SER A 14 -30.46 27.43 7.24
CA SER A 14 -29.39 26.56 6.76
C SER A 14 -29.70 25.09 7.04
N ALA A 15 -30.87 24.64 6.60
CA ALA A 15 -31.14 23.21 6.41
C ALA A 15 -30.28 22.75 5.23
N GLY A 16 -29.06 22.30 5.52
CA GLY A 16 -28.17 21.71 4.54
C GLY A 16 -28.90 20.58 3.83
N ALA A 17 -29.00 20.67 2.51
CA ALA A 17 -29.44 19.58 1.66
C ALA A 17 -28.47 18.40 1.89
N GLN A 18 -28.92 17.41 2.66
CA GLN A 18 -28.20 16.15 2.80
C GLN A 18 -28.39 15.43 1.47
N ALA A 19 -27.44 15.62 0.55
CA ALA A 19 -27.34 14.79 -0.63
C ALA A 19 -26.92 13.40 -0.14
N ASP A 20 -27.91 12.54 0.12
CA ASP A 20 -27.70 11.11 0.32
C ASP A 20 -27.20 10.55 -1.02
N ARG A 21 -25.88 10.66 -1.22
CA ARG A 21 -25.20 10.03 -2.33
C ARG A 21 -25.29 8.54 -2.03
N PHE A 22 -26.28 7.89 -2.63
CA PHE A 22 -26.28 6.45 -2.89
C PHE A 22 -24.91 6.08 -3.47
N ARG A 23 -23.97 5.69 -2.59
CA ARG A 23 -22.80 4.92 -2.95
C ARG A 23 -23.31 3.49 -2.93
N PRO A 24 -23.50 2.83 -4.08
CA PRO A 24 -23.64 1.39 -4.04
C PRO A 24 -22.39 0.87 -3.34
N ASP A 25 -22.56 0.36 -2.13
CA ASP A 25 -21.54 -0.43 -1.46
C ASP A 25 -21.42 -1.70 -2.30
N VAL A 26 -20.48 -1.66 -3.24
CA VAL A 26 -20.12 -2.84 -4.02
C VAL A 26 -19.23 -3.65 -3.10
N ASP A 27 -19.87 -4.46 -2.26
CA ASP A 27 -19.19 -5.51 -1.53
C ASP A 27 -18.71 -6.56 -2.55
N VAL A 28 -17.45 -6.43 -2.95
CA VAL A 28 -16.79 -7.44 -3.75
C VAL A 28 -16.48 -8.59 -2.81
N ASN A 29 -17.37 -9.58 -2.77
CA ASN A 29 -17.11 -10.85 -2.09
C ASN A 29 -15.91 -11.53 -2.77
N VAL A 30 -14.71 -11.19 -2.30
CA VAL A 30 -13.49 -11.90 -2.66
C VAL A 30 -13.50 -13.20 -1.88
N PRO A 31 -13.50 -14.35 -2.55
CA PRO A 31 -13.60 -15.63 -1.87
C PRO A 31 -12.38 -15.88 -0.96
N ALA A 32 -12.59 -16.62 0.11
CA ALA A 32 -11.59 -16.85 1.16
C ALA A 32 -10.33 -17.57 0.65
N GLU A 33 -10.40 -18.18 -0.53
CA GLU A 33 -9.26 -18.78 -1.23
C GLU A 33 -8.17 -17.75 -1.60
N VAL A 34 -8.48 -16.44 -1.68
CA VAL A 34 -7.45 -15.40 -1.90
C VAL A 34 -6.71 -15.03 -0.60
N PHE A 35 -7.32 -15.28 0.56
CA PHE A 35 -6.70 -15.14 1.89
C PHE A 35 -6.04 -16.43 2.37
N SER A 36 -6.23 -17.52 1.63
CA SER A 36 -5.59 -18.79 1.89
C SER A 36 -4.13 -18.71 1.46
N SER A 37 -3.28 -18.33 2.39
CA SER A 37 -1.85 -18.67 2.42
C SER A 37 -1.69 -20.19 2.52
N GLY A 38 -2.13 -20.90 1.49
CA GLY A 38 -2.08 -22.35 1.36
C GLY A 38 -0.66 -22.78 1.00
N GLY A 39 0.16 -22.99 2.02
CA GLY A 39 1.58 -23.33 1.90
C GLY A 39 2.44 -22.08 1.79
N GLN A 40 3.30 -21.86 2.79
CA GLN A 40 4.21 -20.71 2.89
C GLN A 40 5.30 -20.76 1.81
N ARG A 41 4.93 -20.71 0.53
CA ARG A 41 5.82 -20.19 -0.49
C ARG A 41 5.66 -18.69 -0.43
N ALA A 42 6.74 -17.97 -0.20
CA ALA A 42 6.73 -16.52 -0.25
C ALA A 42 6.09 -16.12 -1.60
N GLN A 43 5.01 -15.34 -1.55
CA GLN A 43 4.29 -14.90 -2.76
C GLN A 43 5.32 -14.43 -3.80
N PRO A 44 5.20 -14.85 -5.08
CA PRO A 44 6.15 -14.46 -6.10
C PRO A 44 6.14 -12.93 -6.18
N CYS A 45 7.20 -12.32 -5.66
CA CYS A 45 7.27 -10.88 -5.56
C CYS A 45 8.03 -10.38 -6.78
N ASN A 46 7.32 -9.56 -7.57
CA ASN A 46 7.80 -9.07 -8.86
C ASN A 46 8.81 -7.92 -8.69
N GLN A 47 9.04 -7.42 -7.48
CA GLN A 47 9.94 -6.31 -7.19
C GLN A 47 10.74 -6.55 -5.91
N CYS A 48 11.42 -7.70 -5.84
CA CYS A 48 12.32 -8.04 -4.74
C CYS A 48 13.49 -8.90 -5.22
N CYS A 49 14.55 -8.85 -4.44
CA CYS A 49 15.61 -9.84 -4.47
C CYS A 49 15.27 -10.98 -3.51
N ILE A 50 15.66 -12.21 -3.85
CA ILE A 50 15.47 -13.38 -2.98
C ILE A 50 16.82 -13.79 -2.39
N TYR A 51 16.85 -14.07 -1.09
CA TYR A 51 18.02 -14.61 -0.40
C TYR A 51 17.57 -15.57 0.72
N GLN A 52 18.10 -16.80 0.72
CA GLN A 52 17.70 -17.87 1.66
C GLN A 52 16.17 -18.05 1.80
N ASP A 53 15.47 -18.12 0.66
CA ASP A 53 14.02 -18.26 0.58
C ASP A 53 13.21 -17.09 1.20
N GLN A 54 13.87 -15.96 1.49
CA GLN A 54 13.24 -14.73 1.94
C GLN A 54 13.24 -13.64 0.88
N ASN A 55 12.18 -12.85 0.87
CA ASN A 55 11.94 -11.77 -0.09
C ASN A 55 12.45 -10.44 0.49
N TYR A 56 13.30 -9.75 -0.25
CA TYR A 56 13.89 -8.46 0.16
C TYR A 56 13.53 -7.36 -0.82
N SER A 57 12.99 -6.24 -0.31
CA SER A 57 12.63 -5.08 -1.12
C SER A 57 13.86 -4.33 -1.66
N GLU A 58 13.63 -3.45 -2.64
CA GLU A 58 14.63 -2.50 -3.11
C GLU A 58 15.28 -1.75 -1.93
N GLY A 59 16.60 -1.62 -1.95
CA GLY A 59 17.40 -0.98 -0.90
C GLY A 59 17.82 -1.91 0.25
N ALA A 60 17.23 -3.10 0.39
CA ALA A 60 17.58 -4.05 1.45
C ALA A 60 19.06 -4.46 1.39
N VAL A 61 19.67 -4.67 2.56
CA VAL A 61 21.08 -5.06 2.68
C VAL A 61 21.20 -6.37 3.43
N VAL A 62 21.96 -7.32 2.89
CA VAL A 62 22.30 -8.59 3.53
C VAL A 62 23.80 -8.80 3.55
N LYS A 63 24.29 -9.48 4.58
CA LYS A 63 25.67 -9.93 4.66
C LYS A 63 25.73 -11.40 4.24
N ALA A 64 26.42 -11.68 3.15
CA ALA A 64 26.61 -13.04 2.62
C ALA A 64 28.10 -13.26 2.43
N ASP A 65 28.67 -14.33 3.00
CA ASP A 65 30.07 -14.72 2.82
C ASP A 65 31.10 -13.58 3.03
N GLY A 66 30.83 -12.70 4.00
CA GLY A 66 31.71 -11.58 4.32
C GLY A 66 31.62 -10.37 3.38
N VAL A 67 30.73 -10.38 2.39
CA VAL A 67 30.41 -9.21 1.56
C VAL A 67 29.02 -8.65 1.88
N LEU A 68 28.86 -7.33 1.75
CA LEU A 68 27.57 -6.68 1.81
C LEU A 68 26.94 -6.67 0.42
N LEU A 69 25.71 -7.18 0.33
CA LEU A 69 24.89 -7.15 -0.87
C LEU A 69 23.72 -6.22 -0.61
N GLN A 70 23.46 -5.31 -1.54
CA GLN A 70 22.28 -4.48 -1.56
C GLN A 70 21.38 -4.87 -2.73
N CYS A 71 20.08 -5.01 -2.46
CA CYS A 71 19.08 -5.22 -3.50
C CYS A 71 18.87 -3.89 -4.24
N GLN A 72 19.32 -3.81 -5.48
CA GLN A 72 19.27 -2.58 -6.27
C GLN A 72 18.59 -2.84 -7.61
N ARG A 73 18.00 -1.79 -8.16
CA ARG A 73 17.45 -1.82 -9.51
C ARG A 73 18.58 -1.86 -10.54
N ASP A 74 18.50 -2.81 -11.46
CA ASP A 74 19.34 -2.81 -12.65
C ASP A 74 18.71 -1.95 -13.75
N GLU A 75 19.22 -0.73 -13.91
CA GLU A 75 18.75 0.22 -14.92
C GLU A 75 18.92 -0.26 -16.36
N ARG A 76 19.78 -1.25 -16.59
CA ARG A 76 20.04 -1.81 -17.92
C ARG A 76 19.05 -2.90 -18.33
N THR A 77 18.24 -3.38 -17.39
CA THR A 77 17.34 -4.50 -17.61
C THR A 77 15.88 -4.02 -17.63
N ILE A 78 15.20 -4.23 -18.76
CA ILE A 78 13.76 -4.03 -18.88
C ILE A 78 13.09 -5.38 -18.60
N SER A 79 12.64 -5.56 -17.36
CA SER A 79 12.01 -6.79 -16.87
C SER A 79 10.87 -6.46 -15.91
N THR A 80 9.95 -7.40 -15.74
CA THR A 80 8.92 -7.34 -14.68
C THR A 80 9.53 -7.43 -13.28
N ASN A 81 10.73 -8.01 -13.15
CA ASN A 81 11.57 -7.96 -11.95
C ASN A 81 12.97 -7.44 -12.30
N PRO A 82 13.22 -6.12 -12.15
CA PRO A 82 14.50 -5.51 -12.45
C PRO A 82 15.46 -5.45 -11.25
N LEU A 83 15.15 -6.09 -10.11
CA LEU A 83 16.00 -6.00 -8.91
C LEU A 83 17.06 -7.10 -8.87
N VAL A 84 18.29 -6.71 -8.55
CA VAL A 84 19.46 -7.60 -8.48
C VAL A 84 20.30 -7.30 -7.24
N TRP A 85 20.96 -8.34 -6.70
CA TRP A 85 21.94 -8.16 -5.64
C TRP A 85 23.22 -7.54 -6.19
N ARG A 86 23.59 -6.36 -5.69
CA ARG A 86 24.87 -5.71 -5.99
C ARG A 86 25.74 -5.65 -4.76
N ARG A 87 27.02 -5.95 -4.92
CA ARG A 87 28.00 -5.76 -3.84
C ARG A 87 28.17 -4.28 -3.57
N VAL A 88 28.07 -3.90 -2.31
CA VAL A 88 28.37 -2.54 -1.84
C VAL A 88 29.62 -2.59 -0.99
N LYS A 89 30.43 -1.53 -1.06
CA LYS A 89 31.52 -1.33 -0.10
C LYS A 89 30.89 -0.88 1.21
N GLU A 90 31.47 -1.35 2.32
CA GLU A 90 31.14 -0.87 3.66
C GLU A 90 31.49 0.62 3.80
#